data_AF-A0AAV5C420-F1
#
_entry.id   AF-A0AAV5C420-F1
#
_cell.length_a   1.000
_cell.length_b   1.000
_cell.length_c   1.000
_cell.angle_alpha   90.00
_cell.angle_beta   90.00
_cell.angle_gamma   90.00
#
_symmetry.space_group_name_H-M   'P 1'
#
loop_
_entity.id
_entity.type
_entity.pdbx_description
1 polymer ?
#
loop_
_entity_poly.entity_id
_entity_poly.type
_entity_poly.pdbx_seq_one_letter_code
_entity_poly.pdbx_strand_id
1 'polypeptide(L)'
;MMDLDPRLYENVLDYATYRNFSVLQSVSDNDVRNIVLSYLMHNCFKETAETFLSSTGLQLPVNYSMDVDKRKAILNFVLEGNALKAIELTEELAPKLLENDMDLHFDLLSLHFTELVRARKCTEALEFGQKRLTSFGKVPKYIEKLEDFMALLAYEEPEKSPMFHLLSPEYRQNVADGLNRAVLAHANLPAYSSLERVVQQATVVRQYLQQEVGKVKLDYPKEVLTSISGCYGAVGTSVVIRSLTFESNCSKYGPFGTEQGTFFSLPASSGRIVGFHGRSGSSLHSIGCHLNKDKNTNLSGAPSALRSITSSYDGNGHRYADRSAGYDMVLAVRDRGDKYTALTTTLPKEQNLNPSRDGIVCNRV
;
A
#
# COMPACT_ATOMS: atom_id res chain seq x y z
N MET A 1 -16.00 15.94 -2.32
CA MET A 1 -15.50 14.57 -2.55
C MET A 1 -15.67 14.31 -4.04
N MET A 2 -14.60 14.46 -4.82
CA MET A 2 -14.66 14.22 -6.27
C MET A 2 -14.43 12.72 -6.47
N ASP A 3 -15.45 12.02 -6.96
CA ASP A 3 -15.32 10.66 -7.48
C ASP A 3 -14.43 10.71 -8.72
N LEU A 4 -13.17 10.29 -8.59
CA LEU A 4 -12.32 10.02 -9.75
C LEU A 4 -12.72 8.65 -10.31
N ASP A 5 -13.26 8.64 -11.53
CA ASP A 5 -13.56 7.43 -12.30
C ASP A 5 -12.25 6.68 -12.65
N PRO A 6 -12.06 5.44 -12.16
CA PRO A 6 -10.86 4.65 -12.45
C PRO A 6 -10.64 4.35 -13.93
N ARG A 7 -11.68 4.45 -14.76
CA ARG A 7 -11.61 4.20 -16.22
C ARG A 7 -10.89 5.30 -16.99
N LEU A 8 -10.77 6.50 -16.42
CA LEU A 8 -10.02 7.61 -17.03
C LEU A 8 -8.50 7.36 -17.04
N TYR A 9 -8.02 6.33 -16.34
CA TYR A 9 -6.60 5.94 -16.31
C TYR A 9 -6.28 4.69 -17.12
N GLU A 10 -7.22 4.10 -17.89
CA GLU A 10 -6.94 2.89 -18.70
C GLU A 10 -5.99 3.12 -19.89
N ASN A 11 -5.51 4.34 -20.13
CA ASN A 11 -4.39 4.59 -21.03
C ASN A 11 -3.03 4.48 -20.30
N VAL A 12 -2.85 3.45 -19.46
CA VAL A 12 -1.53 3.05 -19.00
C VAL A 12 -0.81 2.36 -20.16
N LEU A 13 -0.08 3.17 -20.92
CA LEU A 13 1.12 2.87 -21.71
C LEU A 13 1.22 1.44 -22.26
N ASP A 14 1.15 1.31 -23.58
CA ASP A 14 1.55 0.11 -24.33
C ASP A 14 2.88 -0.47 -23.78
N TYR A 15 2.99 -1.79 -23.74
CA TYR A 15 4.14 -2.53 -23.20
C TYR A 15 5.46 -2.15 -23.93
N ALA A 16 5.36 -1.69 -25.18
CA ALA A 16 6.49 -1.11 -25.92
C ALA A 16 6.96 0.25 -25.33
N THR A 17 6.03 1.05 -24.83
CA THR A 17 6.32 2.32 -24.13
C THR A 17 6.93 2.06 -22.75
N TYR A 18 6.54 0.99 -22.04
CA TYR A 18 7.22 0.53 -20.82
C TYR A 18 8.68 0.14 -21.06
N ARG A 19 8.99 -0.45 -22.20
CA ARG A 19 10.38 -0.77 -22.57
C ARG A 19 11.17 0.47 -22.96
N ASN A 20 10.55 1.49 -23.55
CA ASN A 20 11.18 2.82 -23.69
C ASN A 20 11.31 3.56 -22.35
N PHE A 21 10.47 3.23 -21.35
CA PHE A 21 10.60 3.68 -19.96
C PHE A 21 11.70 2.93 -19.18
N SER A 22 12.33 1.89 -19.76
CA SER A 22 13.61 1.38 -19.25
C SER A 22 14.80 2.31 -19.55
N VAL A 23 14.53 3.44 -20.22
CA VAL A 23 15.29 4.70 -20.07
C VAL A 23 14.71 5.51 -18.91
N LEU A 24 14.37 4.86 -17.79
CA LEU A 24 14.33 5.51 -16.50
C LEU A 24 15.74 6.05 -16.32
N GLN A 25 15.91 7.34 -16.52
CA GLN A 25 17.12 8.06 -16.17
C GLN A 25 17.52 7.57 -14.78
N SER A 26 18.61 6.81 -14.71
CA SER A 26 19.10 6.25 -13.46
C SER A 26 19.15 7.40 -12.47
N VAL A 27 18.47 7.27 -11.33
CA VAL A 27 18.43 8.33 -10.31
C VAL A 27 19.87 8.76 -10.07
N SER A 28 20.19 10.03 -10.34
CA SER A 28 21.58 10.44 -10.29
C SER A 28 22.05 10.34 -8.84
N ASP A 29 23.28 9.86 -8.63
CA ASP A 29 23.87 9.83 -7.29
C ASP A 29 23.85 11.22 -6.64
N ASN A 30 23.94 12.27 -7.48
CA ASN A 30 23.85 13.66 -7.04
C ASN A 30 22.47 13.99 -6.46
N ASP A 31 21.38 13.50 -7.07
CA ASP A 31 20.02 13.69 -6.56
C ASP A 31 19.83 12.97 -5.23
N VAL A 32 20.34 11.74 -5.11
CA VAL A 32 20.30 10.99 -3.84
C VAL A 32 21.04 11.75 -2.74
N ARG A 33 22.26 12.22 -3.03
CA ARG A 33 23.05 12.99 -2.06
C ARG A 33 22.37 14.31 -1.67
N ASN A 34 21.73 15.00 -2.62
CA ASN A 34 20.97 16.22 -2.34
C ASN A 34 19.73 15.95 -1.48
N ILE A 35 19.02 14.83 -1.70
CA ILE A 35 17.90 14.42 -0.87
C ILE A 35 18.36 14.19 0.58
N VAL A 36 19.48 13.47 0.77
CA VAL A 36 20.05 13.23 2.10
C VAL A 36 20.49 14.55 2.75
N LEU A 37 21.22 15.40 2.02
CA LEU A 37 21.66 16.69 2.53
C LEU A 37 20.48 17.59 2.92
N SER A 38 19.41 17.62 2.12
CA SER A 38 18.20 18.38 2.44
C SER A 38 17.60 17.95 3.77
N TYR A 39 17.60 16.64 4.07
CA TYR A 39 17.11 16.10 5.33
C TYR A 39 17.98 16.51 6.52
N LEU A 40 19.30 16.39 6.39
CA LEU A 40 20.25 16.76 7.45
C LEU A 40 20.16 18.25 7.79
N MET A 41 20.06 19.12 6.77
CA MET A 41 19.96 20.56 6.97
C MET A 41 18.58 21.01 7.48
N HIS A 42 17.51 20.34 7.04
CA HIS A 42 16.17 20.57 7.54
C HIS A 42 16.08 20.25 9.04
N ASN A 43 16.59 19.09 9.46
CA ASN A 43 16.58 18.63 10.86
C ASN A 43 17.75 19.15 11.71
N CYS A 44 18.49 20.15 11.23
CA CYS A 44 19.60 20.79 11.96
C CYS A 44 20.74 19.84 12.39
N PHE A 45 20.96 18.73 11.67
CA PHE A 45 22.10 17.83 11.85
C PHE A 45 23.36 18.39 11.18
N LYS A 46 23.75 19.60 11.60
CA LYS A 46 24.82 20.41 10.98
C LYS A 46 26.14 19.65 10.88
N GLU A 47 26.62 19.07 11.98
CA GLU A 47 27.92 18.39 12.04
C GLU A 47 27.95 17.19 11.07
N THR A 48 26.84 16.44 11.02
CA THR A 48 26.66 15.33 10.08
C THR A 48 26.62 15.82 8.64
N ALA A 49 25.93 16.94 8.38
CA ALA A 49 25.86 17.55 7.05
C ALA A 49 27.24 18.02 6.57
N GLU A 50 28.02 18.70 7.42
CA GLU A 50 29.38 19.17 7.11
C GLU A 50 30.33 18.00 6.80
N THR A 51 30.25 16.94 7.59
CA THR A 51 31.01 15.71 7.36
C THR A 51 30.59 15.05 6.03
N PHE A 52 29.28 14.99 5.77
CA PHE A 52 28.73 14.44 4.53
C PHE A 52 29.19 15.22 3.30
N LEU A 53 29.20 16.55 3.35
CA LEU A 53 29.69 17.41 2.26
C LEU A 53 31.17 17.18 1.99
N SER A 54 31.98 17.14 3.04
CA SER A 54 33.42 16.90 2.96
C SER A 54 33.73 15.56 2.29
N SER A 55 32.90 14.53 2.55
CA SER A 55 33.06 13.21 1.94
C SER A 55 32.54 13.10 0.51
N THR A 56 31.57 13.92 0.11
CA THR A 56 30.89 13.82 -1.20
C THR A 56 31.38 14.84 -2.22
N GLY A 57 32.12 15.86 -1.81
CA GLY A 57 32.60 16.94 -2.67
C GLY A 57 31.50 17.92 -3.11
N LEU A 58 30.31 17.87 -2.51
CA LEU A 58 29.21 18.79 -2.77
C LEU A 58 29.47 20.18 -2.18
N GLN A 59 29.05 21.22 -2.90
CA GLN A 59 29.15 22.61 -2.47
C GLN A 59 27.78 23.10 -1.99
N LEU A 60 27.74 23.67 -0.80
CA LEU A 60 26.50 24.12 -0.16
C LEU A 60 26.16 25.56 -0.61
N PRO A 61 24.89 25.91 -0.85
CA PRO A 61 24.50 27.31 -1.00
C PRO A 61 24.73 28.03 0.34
N VAL A 62 25.52 29.11 0.32
CA VAL A 62 26.00 29.87 1.50
C VAL A 62 24.90 30.24 2.50
N ASN A 63 23.65 30.40 2.03
CA ASN A 63 22.53 30.85 2.84
C ASN A 63 22.03 29.82 3.89
N TYR A 64 22.39 28.54 3.75
CA TYR A 64 21.90 27.48 4.64
C TYR A 64 22.61 27.43 6.01
N SER A 65 23.88 27.85 6.10
CA SER A 65 24.67 27.65 7.33
C SER A 65 24.19 28.51 8.50
N MET A 66 23.90 29.80 8.25
CA MET A 66 23.56 30.74 9.33
C MET A 66 22.15 30.53 9.90
N ASP A 67 21.22 30.05 9.08
CA ASP A 67 19.85 29.76 9.50
C ASP A 67 19.78 28.45 10.31
N VAL A 68 20.54 27.43 9.92
CA VAL A 68 20.61 26.16 10.67
C VAL A 68 21.11 26.35 12.09
N ASP A 69 22.12 27.19 12.32
CA ASP A 69 22.65 27.41 13.67
C ASP A 69 21.61 28.06 14.60
N LYS A 70 20.91 29.09 14.11
CA LYS A 70 19.85 29.75 14.87
C LYS A 70 18.67 28.81 15.12
N ARG A 71 18.22 28.08 14.09
CA ARG A 71 17.16 27.08 14.24
C ARG A 71 17.55 25.98 15.22
N LYS A 72 18.77 25.45 15.13
CA LYS A 72 19.28 24.43 16.05
C LYS A 72 19.22 24.91 17.51
N ALA A 73 19.63 26.15 17.77
CA ALA A 73 19.56 26.73 19.11
C ALA A 73 18.11 26.81 19.62
N ILE A 74 17.17 27.29 18.77
CA ILE A 74 15.75 27.37 19.12
C ILE A 74 15.17 25.98 19.43
N LEU A 75 15.44 24.99 18.58
CA LEU A 75 14.93 23.63 18.75
C LEU A 75 15.48 22.97 20.01
N ASN A 76 16.74 23.18 20.34
CA ASN A 76 17.32 22.69 21.60
C ASN A 76 16.57 23.21 22.83
N PHE A 77 16.20 24.50 22.85
CA PHE A 77 15.40 25.04 23.96
C PHE A 77 14.03 24.38 24.07
N VAL A 78 13.37 24.05 22.95
CA VAL A 78 12.10 23.31 22.97
C VAL A 78 12.31 21.90 23.54
N LEU A 79 13.34 21.18 23.08
CA LEU A 79 13.64 19.82 23.55
C LEU A 79 14.01 19.77 25.05
N GLU A 80 14.72 20.79 25.53
CA GLU A 80 15.06 20.97 26.95
C GLU A 80 13.85 21.38 27.81
N GLY A 81 12.72 21.76 27.20
CA GLY A 81 11.51 22.23 27.89
C GLY A 81 11.50 23.73 28.22
N ASN A 82 12.49 24.49 27.75
CA ASN A 82 12.54 25.94 27.89
C ASN A 82 11.77 26.66 26.76
N ALA A 83 10.45 26.41 26.70
CA ALA A 83 9.61 26.91 25.63
C ALA A 83 9.49 28.46 25.60
N LEU A 84 9.62 29.14 26.74
CA LEU A 84 9.60 30.61 26.76
C LEU A 84 10.81 31.22 26.06
N LYS A 85 12.01 30.65 26.28
CA LYS A 85 13.20 31.13 25.57
C LYS A 85 13.13 30.78 24.09
N ALA A 86 12.57 29.63 23.74
CA ALA A 86 12.31 29.26 22.35
C ALA A 86 11.36 30.26 21.66
N ILE A 87 10.28 30.69 22.32
CA ILE A 87 9.35 31.72 21.82
C ILE A 87 10.07 33.04 21.56
N GLU A 88 10.88 33.51 22.52
CA GLU A 88 11.63 34.77 22.39
C GLU A 88 12.57 34.75 21.17
N LEU A 89 13.37 33.69 21.03
CA LEU A 89 14.31 33.53 19.91
C LEU A 89 13.58 33.29 18.58
N THR A 90 12.40 32.67 18.61
CA THR A 90 11.57 32.48 17.41
C THR A 90 11.05 33.83 16.90
N GLU A 91 10.56 34.71 17.76
CA GLU A 91 10.11 36.05 17.36
C GLU A 91 11.27 36.95 16.92
N GLU A 92 12.49 36.72 17.42
CA GLU A 92 13.70 37.37 16.92
C GLU A 92 14.07 36.89 15.51
N LEU A 93 13.96 35.59 15.24
CA LEU A 93 14.31 34.98 13.95
C LEU A 93 13.22 35.19 12.88
N ALA A 94 11.95 35.07 13.26
CA ALA A 94 10.78 35.07 12.39
C ALA A 94 9.65 35.92 13.03
N PRO A 95 9.69 37.26 12.85
CA PRO A 95 8.74 38.16 13.49
C PRO A 95 7.28 37.88 13.08
N LYS A 96 6.37 37.91 14.06
CA LYS A 96 4.93 37.65 13.88
C LYS A 96 4.60 36.23 13.44
N LEU A 97 5.54 35.29 13.49
CA LEU A 97 5.27 33.90 13.16
C LEU A 97 4.18 33.33 14.08
N LEU A 98 4.28 33.57 15.39
CA LEU A 98 3.35 33.02 16.37
C LEU A 98 2.01 33.76 16.40
N GLU A 99 1.98 35.02 15.94
CA GLU A 99 0.71 35.75 15.74
C GLU A 99 -0.09 35.18 14.57
N ASN A 100 0.60 34.72 13.52
CA ASN A 100 -0.03 34.13 12.33
C ASN A 100 -0.35 32.64 12.51
N ASP A 101 0.47 31.91 13.27
CA ASP A 101 0.29 30.49 13.57
C ASP A 101 -0.11 30.29 15.04
N MET A 102 -1.41 30.47 15.31
CA MET A 102 -1.98 30.31 16.63
C MET A 102 -1.92 28.86 17.16
N ASP A 103 -1.89 27.87 16.27
CA ASP A 103 -1.76 26.47 16.64
C ASP A 103 -0.37 26.22 17.24
N LEU A 104 0.68 26.69 16.57
CA LEU A 104 2.04 26.62 17.08
C LEU A 104 2.23 27.43 18.37
N HIS A 105 1.63 28.63 18.44
CA HIS A 105 1.71 29.42 19.66
C HIS A 105 1.09 28.69 20.85
N PHE A 106 -0.07 28.07 20.65
CA PHE A 106 -0.72 27.24 21.66
C PHE A 106 0.15 26.07 22.08
N ASP A 107 0.78 25.36 21.14
CA ASP A 107 1.61 24.19 21.43
C ASP A 107 2.85 24.55 22.25
N LEU A 108 3.52 25.67 21.95
CA LEU A 108 4.68 26.16 22.71
C LEU A 108 4.30 26.61 24.12
N LEU A 109 3.19 27.33 24.27
CA LEU A 109 2.70 27.73 25.61
C LEU A 109 2.26 26.51 26.42
N SER A 110 1.59 25.55 25.79
CA SER A 110 1.19 24.30 26.43
C SER A 110 2.40 23.48 26.87
N LEU A 111 3.47 23.45 26.06
CA LEU A 111 4.72 22.82 26.47
C LEU A 111 5.27 23.48 27.74
N HIS A 112 5.36 24.81 27.80
CA HIS A 112 5.80 25.46 29.04
C HIS A 112 4.92 25.10 30.25
N PHE A 113 3.59 25.08 30.06
CA PHE A 113 2.66 24.69 31.11
C PHE A 113 2.94 23.26 31.60
N THR A 114 3.09 22.29 30.69
CA THR A 114 3.42 20.91 31.06
C THR A 114 4.74 20.79 31.82
N GLU A 115 5.72 21.64 31.51
CA GLU A 115 7.00 21.69 32.22
C GLU A 115 6.88 22.25 33.63
N LEU A 116 6.02 23.25 33.85
CA LEU A 116 5.70 23.73 35.20
C LEU A 116 5.00 22.66 36.04
N VAL A 117 4.06 21.94 35.43
CA VAL A 117 3.37 20.81 36.08
C VAL A 117 4.36 19.71 36.44
N ARG A 118 5.25 19.33 35.52
CA ARG A 118 6.32 18.34 35.76
C ARG A 118 7.27 18.76 36.88
N ALA A 119 7.57 20.04 36.99
CA ALA A 119 8.37 20.62 38.07
C ALA A 119 7.60 20.76 39.41
N ARG A 120 6.34 20.30 39.49
CA ARG A 120 5.44 20.39 40.66
C ARG A 120 5.16 21.83 41.10
N LYS A 121 5.27 22.78 40.18
CA LYS A 121 4.99 24.21 40.40
C LYS A 121 3.54 24.53 40.04
N CYS A 122 2.59 23.87 40.70
CA CYS A 122 1.17 23.95 40.33
C CYS A 122 0.59 25.37 40.41
N THR A 123 1.05 26.18 41.36
CA THR A 123 0.64 27.59 41.49
C THR A 123 1.11 28.42 40.30
N GLU A 124 2.39 28.32 39.93
CA GLU A 124 2.95 29.00 38.76
C GLU A 124 2.26 28.52 37.47
N ALA A 125 1.98 27.22 37.36
CA ALA A 125 1.26 26.64 36.22
C ALA A 125 -0.15 27.21 36.09
N LEU A 126 -0.89 27.31 37.19
CA LEU A 126 -2.25 27.85 37.21
C LEU A 126 -2.28 29.34 36.84
N GLU A 127 -1.39 30.14 37.43
CA GLU A 127 -1.24 31.56 37.09
C GLU A 127 -0.88 31.74 35.62
N PHE A 128 0.04 30.92 35.10
CA PHE A 128 0.43 30.93 33.70
C PHE A 128 -0.76 30.58 32.78
N GLY A 129 -1.50 29.52 33.10
CA GLY A 129 -2.67 29.10 32.34
C GLY A 129 -3.75 30.19 32.29
N GLN A 130 -4.06 30.79 33.44
CA GLN A 130 -5.03 31.90 33.53
C GLN A 130 -4.60 33.13 32.74
N LYS A 131 -3.29 33.44 32.71
CA LYS A 131 -2.77 34.63 32.03
C LYS A 131 -2.59 34.46 30.53
N ARG A 132 -2.11 33.29 30.08
CA ARG A 132 -1.65 33.06 28.70
C ARG A 132 -2.54 32.10 27.89
N LEU A 133 -3.25 31.17 28.53
CA LEU A 133 -4.06 30.16 27.83
C LEU A 133 -5.57 30.49 27.80
N THR A 134 -6.05 31.42 28.64
CA THR A 134 -7.48 31.80 28.69
C THR A 134 -8.06 32.30 27.36
N SER A 135 -7.26 32.98 26.53
CA SER A 135 -7.69 33.40 25.20
C SER A 135 -8.04 32.22 24.30
N PHE A 136 -7.30 31.12 24.41
CA PHE A 136 -7.50 29.89 23.65
C PHE A 136 -8.73 29.11 24.12
N GLY A 137 -9.07 29.18 25.41
CA GLY A 137 -10.28 28.56 25.97
C GLY A 137 -11.60 29.12 25.41
N LYS A 138 -11.57 30.26 24.69
CA LYS A 138 -12.74 30.82 23.99
C LYS A 138 -12.98 30.19 22.62
N VAL A 139 -12.01 29.46 22.09
CA VAL A 139 -12.06 28.86 20.75
C VAL A 139 -12.29 27.35 20.89
N PRO A 140 -13.42 26.81 20.41
CA PRO A 140 -13.80 25.41 20.62
C PRO A 140 -12.73 24.38 20.25
N LYS A 141 -11.92 24.67 19.22
CA LYS A 141 -10.84 23.82 18.73
C LYS A 141 -9.81 23.47 19.81
N TYR A 142 -9.53 24.37 20.77
CA TYR A 142 -8.50 24.17 21.78
C TYR A 142 -9.03 23.68 23.13
N ILE A 143 -10.35 23.65 23.33
CA ILE A 143 -10.95 23.37 24.64
C ILE A 143 -10.58 21.97 25.11
N GLU A 144 -10.80 20.95 24.27
CA GLU A 144 -10.50 19.56 24.59
C GLU A 144 -9.02 19.38 24.98
N LYS A 145 -8.11 19.91 24.15
CA LYS A 145 -6.68 19.83 24.41
C LYS A 145 -6.26 20.60 25.67
N LEU A 146 -6.92 21.73 25.97
CA LEU A 146 -6.69 22.49 27.20
C LEU A 146 -7.16 21.72 28.44
N GLU A 147 -8.33 21.07 28.37
CA GLU A 147 -8.85 20.20 29.43
C GLU A 147 -7.87 19.06 29.73
N ASP A 148 -7.31 18.42 28.71
CA ASP A 148 -6.29 17.36 28.86
C ASP A 148 -5.04 17.87 29.60
N PHE A 149 -4.53 19.06 29.27
CA PHE A 149 -3.40 19.65 29.99
C PHE A 149 -3.77 19.97 31.44
N MET A 150 -4.95 20.55 31.67
CA MET A 150 -5.40 20.93 33.01
C MET A 150 -5.65 19.70 33.90
N ALA A 151 -6.06 18.57 33.31
CA ALA A 151 -6.23 17.31 34.04
C ALA A 151 -4.95 16.82 34.72
N LEU A 152 -3.76 17.20 34.21
CA LEU A 152 -2.48 16.88 34.85
C LEU A 152 -2.35 17.48 36.26
N LEU A 153 -3.00 18.61 36.54
CA LEU A 153 -2.97 19.27 37.85
C LEU A 153 -3.73 18.49 38.93
N ALA A 154 -4.61 17.56 38.55
CA ALA A 154 -5.39 16.75 39.49
C ALA A 154 -4.56 15.62 40.14
N TYR A 155 -3.32 15.41 39.69
CA TYR A 155 -2.46 14.33 40.14
C TYR A 155 -1.21 14.87 40.84
N GLU A 156 -0.90 14.32 42.02
CA GLU A 156 0.35 14.63 42.74
C GLU A 156 1.61 14.20 41.95
N GLU A 157 1.47 13.11 41.20
CA GLU A 157 2.46 12.59 40.26
C GLU A 157 1.87 12.67 38.85
N PRO A 158 2.19 13.73 38.07
CA PRO A 158 1.62 13.94 36.74
C PRO A 158 1.87 12.78 35.77
N GLU A 159 2.93 12.00 35.97
CA GLU A 159 3.24 10.80 35.16
C GLU A 159 2.25 9.65 35.35
N LYS A 160 1.46 9.66 36.43
CA LYS A 160 0.38 8.68 36.67
C LYS A 160 -0.96 9.10 36.07
N SER A 161 -1.03 10.33 35.55
CA SER A 161 -2.23 10.82 34.88
C SER A 161 -2.51 10.00 33.61
N PRO A 162 -3.79 9.78 33.24
CA PRO A 162 -4.14 9.31 31.90
C PRO A 162 -3.52 10.15 30.77
N MET A 163 -3.20 11.42 31.05
CA MET A 163 -2.60 12.38 30.12
C MET A 163 -1.07 12.40 30.16
N PHE A 164 -0.41 11.40 30.76
CA PHE A 164 1.05 11.34 30.91
C PHE A 164 1.83 11.48 29.58
N HIS A 165 1.22 11.11 28.45
CA HIS A 165 1.84 11.24 27.13
C HIS A 165 2.18 12.71 26.77
N LEU A 166 1.48 13.69 27.36
CA LEU A 166 1.77 15.12 27.18
C LEU A 166 3.06 15.57 27.87
N LEU A 167 3.61 14.75 28.78
CA LEU A 167 4.88 14.99 29.46
C LEU A 167 6.06 14.26 28.79
N SER A 168 5.77 13.47 27.76
CA SER A 168 6.74 12.60 27.11
C SER A 168 7.78 13.40 26.30
N PRO A 169 8.98 12.84 26.09
CA PRO A 169 9.94 13.39 25.14
C PRO A 169 9.37 13.46 23.71
N GLU A 170 8.47 12.54 23.35
CA GLU A 170 7.83 12.51 22.03
C GLU A 170 6.94 13.75 21.82
N TYR A 171 6.19 14.18 22.84
CA TYR A 171 5.41 15.42 22.76
C TYR A 171 6.31 16.63 22.48
N ARG A 172 7.47 16.73 23.15
CA ARG A 172 8.44 17.81 22.87
C ARG A 172 8.98 17.77 21.45
N GLN A 173 9.32 16.57 20.98
CA GLN A 173 9.80 16.39 19.61
C GLN A 173 8.75 16.86 18.61
N ASN A 174 7.48 16.51 18.82
CA ASN A 174 6.39 16.93 17.93
C ASN A 174 6.23 18.47 17.89
N VAL A 175 6.34 19.15 19.04
CA VAL A 175 6.31 20.62 19.13
C VAL A 175 7.54 21.23 18.45
N ALA A 176 8.73 20.66 18.67
CA ALA A 176 9.97 21.11 18.02
C ALA A 176 9.90 20.95 16.49
N ASP A 177 9.39 19.83 16.00
CA ASP A 177 9.19 19.59 14.57
C ASP A 177 8.17 20.58 14.00
N GLY A 178 7.06 20.81 14.71
CA GLY A 178 6.06 21.83 14.35
C GLY A 178 6.68 23.22 14.22
N LEU A 179 7.48 23.62 15.19
CA LEU A 179 8.21 24.89 15.17
C LEU A 179 9.18 24.98 13.99
N ASN A 180 10.00 23.95 13.77
CA ASN A 180 10.96 23.92 12.67
C ASN A 180 10.25 24.08 11.31
N ARG A 181 9.13 23.37 11.10
CA ARG A 181 8.32 23.47 9.89
C ARG A 181 7.76 24.87 9.69
N ALA A 182 7.26 25.51 10.73
CA ALA A 182 6.69 26.85 10.66
C ALA A 182 7.76 27.91 10.39
N VAL A 183 8.92 27.82 11.03
CA VAL A 183 10.05 28.73 10.77
C VAL A 183 10.52 28.61 9.31
N LEU A 184 10.66 27.39 8.80
CA LEU A 184 11.02 27.16 7.39
C LEU A 184 9.94 27.71 6.45
N ALA A 185 8.66 27.44 6.72
CA ALA A 185 7.55 27.96 5.91
C ALA A 185 7.50 29.49 5.90
N HIS A 186 7.75 30.13 7.03
CA HIS A 186 7.83 31.60 7.15
C HIS A 186 8.96 32.19 6.30
N ALA A 187 10.09 31.48 6.19
CA ALA A 187 11.20 31.83 5.31
C ALA A 187 10.95 31.47 3.83
N ASN A 188 9.74 31.02 3.45
CA ASN A 188 9.41 30.50 2.13
C ASN A 188 10.25 29.28 1.70
N LEU A 189 10.72 28.51 2.68
CA LEU A 189 11.42 27.24 2.47
C LEU A 189 10.45 26.07 2.62
N PRO A 190 10.75 24.89 2.04
CA PRO A 190 9.92 23.71 2.19
C PRO A 190 9.78 23.29 3.66
N ALA A 191 8.53 23.18 4.12
CA ALA A 191 8.23 22.71 5.47
C ALA A 191 8.68 21.25 5.72
N TYR A 192 8.87 20.45 4.67
CA TYR A 192 9.39 19.08 4.76
C TYR A 192 10.61 18.93 3.87
N SER A 193 11.56 18.12 4.30
CA SER A 193 12.68 17.71 3.45
C SER A 193 12.20 16.87 2.27
N SER A 194 13.00 16.82 1.21
CA SER A 194 12.68 15.97 0.05
C SER A 194 12.58 14.51 0.45
N LEU A 195 13.40 14.05 1.41
CA LEU A 195 13.38 12.67 1.89
C LEU A 195 12.05 12.33 2.58
N GLU A 196 11.60 13.16 3.51
CA GLU A 196 10.33 12.96 4.22
C GLU A 196 9.16 12.93 3.25
N ARG A 197 9.13 13.81 2.25
CA ARG A 197 8.08 13.82 1.23
C ARG A 197 8.08 12.54 0.40
N VAL A 198 9.24 12.06 -0.02
CA VAL A 198 9.36 10.80 -0.77
C VAL A 198 8.90 9.62 0.09
N VAL A 199 9.28 9.57 1.36
CA VAL A 199 8.85 8.52 2.30
C VAL A 199 7.33 8.56 2.53
N GLN A 200 6.75 9.74 2.72
CA GLN A 200 5.30 9.91 2.85
C GLN A 200 4.56 9.43 1.59
N GLN A 201 5.00 9.85 0.41
CA GLN A 201 4.43 9.41 -0.86
C GLN A 201 4.55 7.90 -1.06
N ALA A 202 5.73 7.33 -0.81
CA ALA A 202 5.95 5.90 -0.91
C ALA A 202 5.06 5.11 0.08
N THR A 203 4.86 5.64 1.29
CA THR A 203 3.99 5.03 2.30
C THR A 203 2.53 5.03 1.85
N VAL A 204 2.02 6.17 1.37
CA VAL A 204 0.63 6.29 0.88
C VAL A 204 0.42 5.41 -0.35
N VAL A 205 1.34 5.43 -1.32
CA VAL A 205 1.27 4.58 -2.51
C VAL A 205 1.28 3.11 -2.11
N ARG A 206 2.15 2.70 -1.18
CA ARG A 206 2.17 1.34 -0.67
C ARG A 206 0.86 0.97 0.01
N GLN A 207 0.30 1.84 0.85
CA GLN A 207 -0.99 1.59 1.50
C GLN A 207 -2.13 1.51 0.49
N TYR A 208 -2.15 2.35 -0.53
CA TYR A 208 -3.16 2.32 -1.59
C TYR A 208 -3.06 1.08 -2.47
N LEU A 209 -1.83 0.65 -2.79
CA LEU A 209 -1.59 -0.61 -3.50
C LEU A 209 -1.87 -1.84 -2.62
N GLN A 210 -1.78 -1.71 -1.30
CA GLN A 210 -2.14 -2.75 -0.33
C GLN A 210 -3.63 -2.72 0.06
N GLN A 211 -4.35 -1.61 -0.16
CA GLN A 211 -5.80 -1.61 -0.11
C GLN A 211 -6.27 -2.62 -1.15
N GLU A 212 -7.02 -3.62 -0.69
CA GLU A 212 -7.45 -4.77 -1.50
C GLU A 212 -8.44 -4.33 -2.61
N VAL A 213 -7.93 -3.72 -3.68
CA VAL A 213 -8.71 -3.50 -4.90
C VAL A 213 -9.02 -4.89 -5.47
N GLY A 214 -10.30 -5.29 -5.45
CA GLY A 214 -10.76 -6.57 -5.99
C GLY A 214 -11.00 -7.70 -4.97
N LYS A 215 -11.12 -7.42 -3.67
CA LYS A 215 -11.57 -8.46 -2.71
C LYS A 215 -13.03 -8.83 -2.98
N VAL A 216 -13.29 -10.08 -3.36
CA VAL A 216 -14.64 -10.64 -3.46
C VAL A 216 -15.07 -11.12 -2.07
N LYS A 217 -16.07 -10.48 -1.47
CA LYS A 217 -16.67 -10.91 -0.20
C LYS A 217 -17.96 -11.67 -0.47
N LEU A 218 -18.00 -12.93 -0.05
CA LEU A 218 -19.18 -13.80 -0.17
C LEU A 218 -19.95 -13.80 1.15
N ASP A 219 -21.29 -13.86 1.08
CA ASP A 219 -22.16 -14.08 2.26
C ASP A 219 -22.12 -15.55 2.73
N TYR A 220 -20.98 -16.01 3.24
CA TYR A 220 -20.84 -17.37 3.76
C TYR A 220 -21.71 -17.59 5.01
N PRO A 221 -22.45 -18.73 5.14
CA PRO A 221 -22.39 -19.92 4.29
C PRO A 221 -23.40 -19.97 3.13
N LYS A 222 -24.23 -18.93 2.95
CA LYS A 222 -25.33 -18.91 1.96
C LYS A 222 -24.82 -18.76 0.53
N GLU A 223 -23.76 -17.98 0.38
CA GLU A 223 -23.11 -17.73 -0.89
C GLU A 223 -21.84 -18.56 -1.04
N VAL A 224 -21.75 -19.26 -2.17
CA VAL A 224 -20.71 -20.23 -2.46
C VAL A 224 -20.22 -20.06 -3.88
N LEU A 225 -18.91 -20.11 -4.10
CA LEU A 225 -18.35 -20.08 -5.44
C LEU A 225 -18.67 -21.39 -6.18
N THR A 226 -19.20 -21.24 -7.38
CA THR A 226 -19.65 -22.32 -8.26
C THR A 226 -18.79 -22.42 -9.50
N SER A 227 -18.32 -21.29 -10.04
CA SER A 227 -17.48 -21.26 -11.24
C SER A 227 -16.47 -20.10 -11.23
N ILE A 228 -15.43 -20.22 -12.05
CA ILE A 228 -14.56 -19.15 -12.49
C ILE A 228 -14.47 -19.19 -14.01
N SER A 229 -14.40 -18.04 -14.65
CA SER A 229 -14.19 -17.91 -16.09
C SER A 229 -13.24 -16.76 -16.38
N GLY A 230 -12.72 -16.67 -17.59
CA GLY A 230 -11.81 -15.60 -17.96
C GLY A 230 -11.16 -15.82 -19.31
N CYS A 231 -10.18 -14.98 -19.63
CA CYS A 231 -9.37 -15.09 -20.85
C CYS A 231 -7.89 -15.25 -20.49
N TYR A 232 -7.17 -16.07 -21.24
CA TYR A 232 -5.71 -16.14 -21.19
C TYR A 232 -5.11 -15.83 -22.57
N GLY A 233 -3.88 -15.36 -22.61
CA GLY A 233 -3.24 -15.02 -23.87
C GLY A 233 -1.79 -14.60 -23.70
N ALA A 234 -1.10 -14.44 -24.82
CA ALA A 234 0.28 -13.96 -24.83
C ALA A 234 0.35 -12.47 -24.48
N VAL A 235 1.25 -12.11 -23.56
CA VAL A 235 1.70 -10.75 -23.27
C VAL A 235 3.22 -10.78 -23.34
N GLY A 236 3.79 -10.16 -24.38
CA GLY A 236 5.22 -10.30 -24.68
C GLY A 236 5.60 -11.75 -24.98
N THR A 237 6.54 -12.31 -24.22
CA THR A 237 7.01 -13.70 -24.38
C THR A 237 6.30 -14.70 -23.46
N SER A 238 5.38 -14.25 -22.61
CA SER A 238 4.73 -15.08 -21.59
C SER A 238 3.23 -15.22 -21.85
N VAL A 239 2.69 -16.42 -21.62
CA VAL A 239 1.23 -16.64 -21.56
C VAL A 239 0.76 -16.41 -20.13
N VAL A 240 -0.25 -15.56 -19.98
CA VAL A 240 -0.81 -15.15 -18.69
C VAL A 240 -2.34 -15.20 -18.73
N ILE A 241 -2.94 -15.34 -17.56
CA ILE A 241 -4.37 -15.10 -17.35
C ILE A 241 -4.59 -13.60 -17.38
N ARG A 242 -5.41 -13.16 -18.32
CA ARG A 242 -5.65 -11.75 -18.63
C ARG A 242 -6.91 -11.22 -17.98
N SER A 243 -7.92 -12.07 -17.79
CA SER A 243 -9.10 -11.75 -16.99
C SER A 243 -9.54 -12.92 -16.12
N LEU A 244 -10.18 -12.59 -14.99
CA LEU A 244 -10.88 -13.55 -14.14
C LEU A 244 -12.25 -13.01 -13.73
N THR A 245 -13.23 -13.89 -13.78
CA THR A 245 -14.59 -13.65 -13.29
C THR A 245 -14.96 -14.80 -12.39
N PHE A 246 -15.41 -14.49 -11.18
CA PHE A 246 -15.87 -15.47 -10.21
C PHE A 246 -17.39 -15.50 -10.21
N GLU A 247 -17.97 -16.69 -10.23
CA GLU A 247 -19.42 -16.89 -10.17
C GLU A 247 -19.76 -17.65 -8.89
N SER A 248 -20.77 -17.16 -8.19
CA SER A 248 -21.40 -17.81 -7.05
C SER A 248 -22.80 -18.32 -7.42
N ASN A 249 -23.46 -18.99 -6.47
CA ASN A 249 -24.87 -19.37 -6.60
C ASN A 249 -25.84 -18.17 -6.65
N CYS A 250 -25.38 -16.94 -6.37
CA CYS A 250 -26.25 -15.75 -6.35
C CYS A 250 -25.65 -14.50 -7.01
N SER A 251 -24.37 -14.49 -7.40
CA SER A 251 -23.71 -13.29 -7.92
C SER A 251 -22.52 -13.63 -8.83
N LYS A 252 -22.09 -12.63 -9.59
CA LYS A 252 -20.92 -12.69 -10.47
C LYS A 252 -20.01 -11.51 -10.17
N TYR A 253 -18.71 -11.77 -10.04
CA TYR A 253 -17.70 -10.81 -9.62
C TYR A 253 -16.58 -10.71 -10.65
N GLY A 254 -16.36 -9.52 -11.17
CA GLY A 254 -15.43 -9.25 -12.28
C GLY A 254 -16.17 -8.83 -13.56
N PRO A 255 -15.52 -8.88 -14.73
CA PRO A 255 -14.17 -9.40 -14.95
C PRO A 255 -13.10 -8.52 -14.29
N PHE A 256 -12.13 -9.15 -13.64
CA PHE A 256 -10.90 -8.53 -13.16
C PHE A 256 -9.82 -8.70 -14.23
N GLY A 257 -9.43 -7.61 -14.87
CA GLY A 257 -8.44 -7.60 -15.95
C GLY A 257 -9.06 -7.37 -17.35
N THR A 258 -8.35 -7.78 -18.41
CA THR A 258 -8.75 -7.55 -19.81
C THR A 258 -9.24 -8.84 -20.47
N GLU A 259 -10.47 -8.82 -21.00
CA GLU A 259 -11.08 -9.98 -21.69
C GLU A 259 -10.56 -10.14 -23.12
N GLN A 260 -9.24 -10.25 -23.28
CA GLN A 260 -8.56 -10.49 -24.55
C GLN A 260 -7.87 -11.85 -24.55
N GLY A 261 -7.90 -12.54 -25.68
CA GLY A 261 -7.28 -13.85 -25.87
C GLY A 261 -8.29 -15.00 -25.88
N THR A 262 -7.86 -16.17 -25.42
CA THR A 262 -8.66 -17.40 -25.42
C THR A 262 -9.47 -17.52 -24.14
N PHE A 263 -10.79 -17.68 -24.28
CA PHE A 263 -11.71 -17.86 -23.16
C PHE A 263 -11.53 -19.22 -22.49
N PHE A 264 -11.70 -19.27 -21.16
CA PHE A 264 -11.76 -20.48 -20.36
C PHE A 264 -12.85 -20.37 -19.28
N SER A 265 -13.35 -21.52 -18.82
CA SER A 265 -14.28 -21.62 -17.69
C SER A 265 -14.05 -22.92 -16.92
N LEU A 266 -14.17 -22.86 -15.59
CA LEU A 266 -14.00 -23.94 -14.62
C LEU A 266 -15.06 -23.80 -13.52
N PRO A 267 -15.57 -24.87 -12.91
CA PRO A 267 -15.35 -26.27 -13.23
C PRO A 267 -16.24 -26.73 -14.41
N ALA A 268 -15.76 -27.71 -15.17
CA ALA A 268 -16.59 -28.38 -16.19
C ALA A 268 -17.64 -29.34 -15.59
N SER A 269 -17.68 -29.49 -14.25
CA SER A 269 -18.56 -30.41 -13.51
C SER A 269 -19.16 -29.72 -12.28
N SER A 270 -20.37 -30.08 -11.88
CA SER A 270 -21.03 -29.55 -10.69
C SER A 270 -20.23 -29.83 -9.40
N GLY A 271 -20.09 -28.81 -8.54
CA GLY A 271 -19.41 -28.88 -7.26
C GLY A 271 -19.15 -27.49 -6.67
N ARG A 272 -18.93 -27.42 -5.36
CA ARG A 272 -18.58 -26.17 -4.67
C ARG A 272 -17.08 -25.93 -4.74
N ILE A 273 -16.64 -24.74 -5.14
CA ILE A 273 -15.23 -24.36 -5.06
C ILE A 273 -14.89 -24.07 -3.59
N VAL A 274 -13.91 -24.80 -3.06
CA VAL A 274 -13.45 -24.68 -1.66
C VAL A 274 -12.02 -24.12 -1.55
N GLY A 275 -11.35 -23.89 -2.68
CA GLY A 275 -10.03 -23.29 -2.72
C GLY A 275 -9.48 -23.18 -4.13
N PHE A 276 -8.32 -22.56 -4.26
CA PHE A 276 -7.61 -22.36 -5.53
C PHE A 276 -6.16 -22.82 -5.43
N HIS A 277 -5.58 -23.21 -6.55
CA HIS A 277 -4.14 -23.41 -6.72
C HIS A 277 -3.69 -22.76 -8.04
N GLY A 278 -2.40 -22.50 -8.20
CA GLY A 278 -1.92 -21.85 -9.42
C GLY A 278 -0.46 -21.42 -9.33
N ARG A 279 -0.04 -20.64 -10.33
CA ARG A 279 1.30 -20.04 -10.42
C ARG A 279 1.17 -18.56 -10.71
N SER A 280 1.81 -17.74 -9.89
CA SER A 280 1.87 -16.28 -10.06
C SER A 280 3.30 -15.77 -9.98
N GLY A 281 3.50 -14.60 -10.58
CA GLY A 281 4.69 -13.75 -10.49
C GLY A 281 4.23 -12.29 -10.54
N SER A 282 4.81 -11.48 -11.43
CA SER A 282 4.24 -10.17 -11.79
C SER A 282 2.88 -10.27 -12.47
N SER A 283 2.47 -11.47 -12.90
CA SER A 283 1.16 -11.77 -13.48
C SER A 283 0.71 -13.17 -13.05
N LEU A 284 -0.59 -13.45 -13.16
CA LEU A 284 -1.13 -14.77 -12.91
C LEU A 284 -0.92 -15.65 -14.15
N HIS A 285 -0.17 -16.74 -14.03
CA HIS A 285 0.16 -17.62 -15.15
C HIS A 285 -0.77 -18.82 -15.25
N SER A 286 -1.26 -19.33 -14.12
CA SER A 286 -2.19 -20.45 -14.09
C SER A 286 -3.06 -20.38 -12.84
N ILE A 287 -4.29 -20.87 -12.96
CA ILE A 287 -5.25 -21.01 -11.87
C ILE A 287 -6.03 -22.31 -12.05
N GLY A 288 -6.31 -22.96 -10.95
CA GLY A 288 -7.18 -24.13 -10.85
C GLY A 288 -7.98 -24.09 -9.56
N CYS A 289 -9.03 -24.90 -9.49
CA CYS A 289 -9.98 -24.92 -8.38
C CYS A 289 -9.91 -26.25 -7.63
N HIS A 290 -10.06 -26.20 -6.31
CA HIS A 290 -10.39 -27.38 -5.50
C HIS A 290 -11.91 -27.46 -5.37
N LEU A 291 -12.49 -28.60 -5.79
CA LEU A 291 -13.93 -28.84 -5.75
C LEU A 291 -14.27 -29.80 -4.62
N ASN A 292 -15.35 -29.48 -3.90
CA ASN A 292 -16.06 -30.45 -3.09
C ASN A 292 -17.25 -30.98 -3.90
N LYS A 293 -17.28 -32.30 -4.14
CA LYS A 293 -18.42 -32.97 -4.79
C LYS A 293 -19.39 -33.38 -3.70
N ASP A 294 -20.58 -32.77 -3.69
CA ASP A 294 -21.64 -33.20 -2.79
C ASP A 294 -22.02 -34.65 -3.11
N LYS A 295 -21.81 -35.57 -2.16
CA LYS A 295 -22.14 -37.01 -2.29
C LYS A 295 -23.64 -37.31 -2.24
N ASN A 296 -24.51 -36.40 -2.67
CA ASN A 296 -25.96 -36.58 -2.56
C ASN A 296 -26.69 -36.21 -3.85
N THR A 297 -26.66 -37.13 -4.81
CA THR A 297 -27.77 -37.33 -5.75
C THR A 297 -27.89 -38.82 -6.04
N ASN A 298 -28.90 -39.46 -5.42
CA ASN A 298 -29.50 -40.66 -5.97
C ASN A 298 -30.02 -40.32 -7.37
N LEU A 299 -29.28 -40.71 -8.41
CA LEU A 299 -29.71 -40.62 -9.80
C LEU A 299 -30.75 -41.73 -10.09
N SER A 300 -31.95 -41.57 -9.53
CA SER A 300 -33.15 -42.24 -10.00
C SER A 300 -33.77 -41.37 -11.10
N GLY A 301 -33.29 -41.53 -12.35
CA GLY A 301 -33.91 -40.82 -13.48
C GLY A 301 -33.05 -40.62 -14.73
N ALA A 302 -32.14 -41.52 -15.08
CA ALA A 302 -31.50 -41.51 -16.40
C ALA A 302 -32.03 -42.66 -17.26
N PRO A 303 -32.44 -42.42 -18.52
CA PRO A 303 -32.95 -43.47 -19.41
C PRO A 303 -31.87 -44.52 -19.73
N SER A 304 -32.32 -45.76 -19.88
CA SER A 304 -31.57 -47.02 -20.03
C SER A 304 -30.71 -47.14 -21.30
N ALA A 305 -29.86 -46.15 -21.62
CA ALA A 305 -29.07 -46.15 -22.85
C ALA A 305 -27.54 -45.98 -22.66
N LEU A 306 -27.03 -46.04 -21.43
CA LEU A 306 -25.57 -46.09 -21.18
C LEU A 306 -25.12 -47.22 -20.21
N ARG A 307 -25.93 -48.28 -20.08
CA ARG A 307 -25.44 -49.56 -19.52
C ARG A 307 -24.78 -50.40 -20.61
N SER A 308 -23.60 -49.97 -21.01
CA SER A 308 -22.66 -50.68 -21.88
C SER A 308 -21.51 -49.68 -22.02
N ILE A 309 -20.59 -49.59 -21.06
CA ILE A 309 -19.35 -50.38 -21.04
C ILE A 309 -18.92 -50.64 -19.58
N THR A 310 -19.48 -51.66 -18.94
CA THR A 310 -18.80 -52.34 -17.82
C THR A 310 -19.20 -53.81 -17.88
N SER A 311 -18.53 -54.58 -18.74
CA SER A 311 -18.42 -56.03 -18.57
C SER A 311 -17.00 -56.33 -18.13
N SER A 312 -16.94 -57.00 -17.00
CA SER A 312 -15.81 -57.45 -16.21
C SER A 312 -14.95 -58.55 -16.87
N TYR A 313 -13.82 -58.84 -16.19
CA TYR A 313 -12.75 -59.83 -16.43
C TYR A 313 -11.56 -59.35 -17.27
N ASP A 314 -10.31 -59.73 -17.00
CA ASP A 314 -9.48 -60.07 -15.82
C ASP A 314 -8.06 -60.21 -16.41
N GLY A 315 -6.99 -59.97 -15.64
CA GLY A 315 -5.63 -60.25 -16.12
C GLY A 315 -4.49 -59.41 -15.55
N ASN A 316 -4.47 -59.12 -14.25
CA ASN A 316 -3.30 -59.23 -13.38
C ASN A 316 -3.60 -58.54 -12.04
N GLY A 317 -3.92 -59.38 -11.06
CA GLY A 317 -4.46 -58.95 -9.78
C GLY A 317 -3.46 -58.29 -8.84
N HIS A 318 -3.97 -57.34 -8.07
CA HIS A 318 -3.67 -57.21 -6.65
C HIS A 318 -4.94 -56.75 -5.93
N ARG A 319 -5.30 -57.44 -4.85
CA ARG A 319 -6.33 -57.04 -3.88
C ARG A 319 -5.63 -56.27 -2.77
N TYR A 320 -6.19 -55.15 -2.31
CA TYR A 320 -6.11 -54.74 -0.90
C TYR A 320 -7.38 -54.01 -0.47
N ALA A 321 -7.58 -54.02 0.84
CA ALA A 321 -8.85 -54.23 1.51
C ALA A 321 -9.60 -52.95 1.94
N ASP A 322 -10.82 -53.22 2.39
CA ASP A 322 -11.81 -52.38 3.03
C ASP A 322 -11.31 -51.54 4.23
N ARG A 323 -12.04 -50.45 4.45
CA ARG A 323 -12.11 -49.46 5.54
C ARG A 323 -11.25 -49.66 6.80
N SER A 324 -10.56 -48.60 7.19
CA SER A 324 -10.84 -47.76 8.38
C SER A 324 -9.57 -47.04 8.85
N ALA A 325 -9.73 -45.83 9.40
CA ALA A 325 -8.71 -44.85 9.80
C ALA A 325 -8.00 -44.15 8.61
N GLY A 326 -7.92 -42.83 8.50
CA GLY A 326 -8.02 -41.77 9.49
C GLY A 326 -6.76 -40.90 9.41
N TYR A 327 -6.61 -40.16 8.29
CA TYR A 327 -5.42 -39.38 7.86
C TYR A 327 -4.18 -40.28 7.61
N ASP A 328 -3.18 -39.99 6.77
CA ASP A 328 -2.54 -38.75 6.34
C ASP A 328 -1.74 -39.05 5.03
N MET A 329 -1.13 -38.05 4.39
CA MET A 329 -0.31 -38.14 3.17
C MET A 329 0.37 -39.49 2.85
N VAL A 330 0.23 -39.97 1.60
CA VAL A 330 1.19 -40.88 0.97
C VAL A 330 1.81 -40.19 -0.24
N LEU A 331 3.06 -39.76 -0.09
CA LEU A 331 3.96 -39.45 -1.20
C LEU A 331 4.17 -40.73 -2.02
N ALA A 332 3.80 -40.71 -3.29
CA ALA A 332 4.37 -41.61 -4.29
C ALA A 332 5.17 -40.77 -5.29
N VAL A 333 6.47 -40.68 -5.05
CA VAL A 333 7.45 -40.25 -6.05
C VAL A 333 7.64 -41.41 -7.02
N ARG A 334 7.51 -41.17 -8.33
CA ARG A 334 8.20 -41.99 -9.32
C ARG A 334 8.84 -41.10 -10.37
N ASP A 335 10.16 -41.19 -10.40
CA ASP A 335 11.06 -40.55 -11.34
C ASP A 335 11.04 -41.26 -12.71
N ARG A 336 11.37 -40.44 -13.72
CA ARG A 336 11.58 -40.59 -15.17
C ARG A 336 11.52 -41.97 -15.84
N GLY A 337 10.96 -41.94 -17.06
CA GLY A 337 11.26 -42.94 -18.09
C GLY A 337 10.33 -42.89 -19.31
N ASP A 338 10.49 -41.85 -20.14
CA ASP A 338 10.34 -41.81 -21.61
C ASP A 338 9.09 -42.32 -22.38
N LYS A 339 8.74 -41.48 -23.38
CA LYS A 339 8.00 -41.68 -24.64
C LYS A 339 6.47 -41.61 -24.62
N TYR A 340 5.95 -40.43 -24.98
CA TYR A 340 4.62 -40.30 -25.59
C TYR A 340 4.76 -40.12 -27.11
N THR A 341 4.18 -41.07 -27.86
CA THR A 341 3.81 -40.90 -29.27
C THR A 341 2.64 -39.92 -29.36
N ALA A 342 2.85 -38.82 -30.08
CA ALA A 342 1.81 -37.86 -30.43
C ALA A 342 0.89 -38.45 -31.52
N LEU A 343 -0.43 -38.45 -31.28
CA LEU A 343 -1.43 -38.63 -32.32
C LEU A 343 -1.82 -37.24 -32.84
N THR A 344 -1.19 -36.85 -33.95
CA THR A 344 -1.55 -35.68 -34.74
C THR A 344 -2.73 -36.01 -35.65
N THR A 345 -3.85 -35.30 -35.49
CA THR A 345 -4.93 -35.30 -36.49
C THR A 345 -4.61 -34.27 -37.57
N THR A 346 -4.74 -34.73 -38.81
CA THR A 346 -4.36 -34.15 -40.10
C THR A 346 -5.08 -32.86 -40.49
N LEU A 347 -4.31 -31.89 -41.00
CA LEU A 347 -4.74 -30.77 -41.85
C LEU A 347 -5.24 -31.23 -43.24
N PRO A 348 -6.14 -30.51 -43.92
CA PRO A 348 -6.27 -30.55 -45.37
C PRO A 348 -5.23 -29.64 -46.05
N LYS A 349 -4.75 -30.11 -47.21
CA LYS A 349 -3.68 -29.56 -48.05
C LYS A 349 -4.06 -28.25 -48.74
N GLU A 350 -3.10 -27.33 -48.77
CA GLU A 350 -2.98 -26.25 -49.78
C GLU A 350 -2.68 -26.84 -51.16
N GLN A 351 -3.31 -26.29 -52.21
CA GLN A 351 -2.81 -26.34 -53.58
C GLN A 351 -2.66 -24.89 -54.07
N ASN A 352 -1.41 -24.50 -54.33
CA ASN A 352 -1.05 -23.26 -54.98
C ASN A 352 -1.12 -23.42 -56.51
N LEU A 353 -1.75 -22.47 -57.20
CA LEU A 353 -1.52 -22.12 -58.60
C LEU A 353 -1.92 -20.65 -58.81
N ASN A 354 -0.92 -19.77 -58.91
CA ASN A 354 -1.01 -18.46 -59.59
C ASN A 354 -0.81 -18.70 -61.11
N PRO A 355 -1.21 -17.80 -62.06
CA PRO A 355 -1.18 -16.33 -61.92
C PRO A 355 -2.25 -15.49 -62.69
N SER A 356 -2.31 -14.20 -62.32
CA SER A 356 -2.50 -12.99 -63.15
C SER A 356 -3.85 -12.62 -63.81
N ARG A 357 -4.15 -11.32 -63.63
CA ARG A 357 -4.86 -10.32 -64.48
C ARG A 357 -6.36 -10.00 -64.25
N ASP A 358 -6.55 -8.69 -64.17
CA ASP A 358 -7.71 -7.85 -64.49
C ASP A 358 -8.90 -7.75 -63.51
N GLY A 359 -9.05 -6.54 -62.95
CA GLY A 359 -10.27 -5.77 -63.18
C GLY A 359 -11.22 -5.54 -61.99
N ILE A 360 -11.20 -4.29 -61.48
CA ILE A 360 -12.39 -3.40 -61.41
C ILE A 360 -13.45 -3.64 -60.29
N VAL A 361 -13.40 -2.74 -59.29
CA VAL A 361 -14.47 -1.79 -58.86
C VAL A 361 -15.45 -2.10 -57.68
N CYS A 362 -15.42 -1.13 -56.74
CA CYS A 362 -16.45 -0.47 -55.89
C CYS A 362 -17.18 -1.15 -54.71
N ASN A 363 -16.85 -0.64 -53.50
CA ASN A 363 -17.60 0.32 -52.64
C ASN A 363 -19.01 0.04 -52.05
N ARG A 364 -19.10 0.48 -50.78
CA ARG A 364 -20.24 1.01 -49.98
C ARG A 364 -21.23 -0.03 -49.43
N VAL A 365 -21.75 0.08 -48.20
CA VAL A 365 -22.02 1.23 -47.30
C VAL A 365 -21.52 0.96 -45.90
#